data_AF-A0A9P3N459-F1
#
_entry.id   AF-A0A9P3N459-F1
#
_cell.length_a   1.000
_cell.length_b   1.000
_cell.length_c   1.000
_cell.angle_alpha   90.00
_cell.angle_beta   90.00
_cell.angle_gamma   90.00
#
_symmetry.space_group_name_H-M   'P 1'
#
loop_
_entity.id
_entity.type
_entity.pdbx_description
1 polymer ?
#
loop_
_entity_poly.entity_id
_entity_poly.type
_entity_poly.pdbx_seq_one_letter_code
_entity_poly.pdbx_strand_id
1 'polypeptide(L)'
;MIKEAIEDWRRFLADDEVNKRKVLRHVGEGSFEACEWKAVRVGDVVKVVKDEFFPADLLMLASSYPDGVCYVETMNLDGETNLKLRKALERTLPLEDPAALGKFAAEIKCEDPNPSLYTFVGNLEWDGEATALTAAQVLLRDSKLRNTAWVVGVVIFTGHDSKVMMNSTAAPSKRSSIERRMDKIIYFLFACLLLMAVVGSIVFGPAVSSTLQCLTAIILYGYLIPISLYVSIEIVKIFQAWFISADRAMYFADTDMPARARTSNLNEELGQVDTVLSDKTGTLTCNQMDFLKCSIAGGGVWARHYRGGARDGAAIRARFERAGGLRRGGGARAAEAAASGTAKPGIKGFALRIIGC
;
A
#
# COMPACT_ATOMS: atom_id res chain seq x y z
N MET A 1 -3.89 4.99 -27.10
CA MET A 1 -3.90 3.63 -27.67
C MET A 1 -2.59 2.87 -27.49
N ILE A 2 -1.55 3.02 -28.34
CA ILE A 2 -0.31 2.20 -28.20
C ILE A 2 0.35 2.38 -26.83
N LYS A 3 0.49 3.63 -26.38
CA LYS A 3 1.03 3.96 -25.04
C LYS A 3 0.23 3.30 -23.92
N GLU A 4 -1.10 3.47 -23.92
CA GLU A 4 -1.98 2.88 -22.90
C GLU A 4 -1.89 1.36 -22.91
N ALA A 5 -1.81 0.73 -24.08
CA ALA A 5 -1.62 -0.71 -24.20
C ALA A 5 -0.27 -1.16 -23.59
N ILE A 6 0.81 -0.41 -23.79
CA ILE A 6 2.11 -0.70 -23.16
C ILE A 6 2.04 -0.51 -21.64
N GLU A 7 1.41 0.57 -21.16
CA GLU A 7 1.25 0.82 -19.72
C GLU A 7 0.41 -0.27 -19.04
N ASP A 8 -0.67 -0.71 -19.69
CA ASP A 8 -1.55 -1.76 -19.20
C ASP A 8 -0.87 -3.14 -19.22
N TRP A 9 -0.12 -3.45 -20.30
CA TRP A 9 0.69 -4.67 -20.37
C TRP A 9 1.72 -4.76 -19.23
N ARG A 10 2.35 -3.64 -18.86
CA ARG A 10 3.28 -3.61 -17.73
C ARG A 10 2.60 -3.86 -16.38
N ARG A 11 1.34 -3.42 -16.21
CA ARG A 11 0.55 -3.72 -15.01
C ARG A 11 0.18 -5.20 -14.98
N PHE A 12 -0.29 -5.73 -16.11
CA PHE A 12 -0.59 -7.14 -16.26
C PHE A 12 0.61 -8.03 -15.90
N LEU A 13 1.82 -7.70 -16.37
CA LEU A 13 3.03 -8.43 -16.00
C LEU A 13 3.34 -8.38 -14.50
N ALA A 14 3.12 -7.23 -13.85
CA ALA A 14 3.33 -7.09 -12.40
C ALA A 14 2.29 -7.89 -11.59
N ASP A 15 1.04 -7.90 -12.03
CA ASP A 15 -0.03 -8.68 -11.41
C ASP A 15 0.23 -10.19 -11.60
N ASP A 16 0.68 -10.60 -12.78
CA ASP A 16 1.06 -11.97 -13.09
C ASP A 16 2.25 -12.45 -12.23
N GLU A 17 3.23 -11.58 -11.96
CA GLU A 17 4.34 -11.88 -11.05
C GLU A 17 3.86 -12.20 -9.62
N VAL A 18 2.91 -11.41 -9.10
CA VAL A 18 2.30 -11.66 -7.78
C VAL A 18 1.49 -12.96 -7.79
N ASN A 19 0.73 -13.20 -8.86
CA ASN A 19 -0.11 -14.39 -9.01
C ASN A 19 0.69 -15.70 -9.16
N LYS A 20 1.94 -15.62 -9.60
CA LYS A 20 2.89 -16.74 -9.73
C LYS A 20 3.67 -17.04 -8.44
N ARG A 21 3.52 -16.24 -7.39
CA ARG A 21 4.11 -16.54 -6.08
C ARG A 21 3.62 -17.90 -5.59
N LYS A 22 4.43 -18.59 -4.80
CA LYS A 22 4.14 -19.95 -4.34
C LYS A 22 3.71 -19.97 -2.88
N VAL A 23 2.84 -20.90 -2.55
CA VAL A 23 2.44 -21.22 -1.17
C VAL A 23 2.30 -22.73 -1.04
N LEU A 24 2.47 -23.27 0.16
CA LEU A 24 2.28 -24.69 0.42
C LEU A 24 0.79 -24.95 0.63
N ARG A 25 0.17 -25.76 -0.23
CA ARG A 25 -1.23 -26.19 -0.12
C ARG A 25 -1.28 -27.65 0.29
N HIS A 26 -2.23 -27.99 1.17
CA HIS A 26 -2.49 -29.36 1.56
C HIS A 26 -3.12 -30.15 0.40
N VAL A 27 -2.58 -31.33 0.06
CA VAL A 27 -3.03 -32.14 -1.10
C VAL A 27 -3.72 -33.45 -0.67
N GLY A 28 -3.88 -33.66 0.65
CA GLY A 28 -4.39 -34.91 1.22
C GLY A 28 -3.29 -35.75 1.82
N GLU A 29 -3.68 -36.73 2.65
CA GLU A 29 -2.77 -37.63 3.38
C GLU A 29 -1.74 -36.91 4.28
N GLY A 30 -2.02 -35.66 4.67
CA GLY A 30 -1.10 -34.84 5.49
C GLY A 30 0.06 -34.22 4.71
N SER A 31 0.07 -34.31 3.38
CA SER A 31 1.14 -33.74 2.55
C SER A 31 0.85 -32.30 2.13
N PHE A 32 1.91 -31.50 2.03
CA PHE A 32 1.86 -30.12 1.55
C PHE A 32 2.72 -29.98 0.28
N GLU A 33 2.12 -29.48 -0.79
CA GLU A 33 2.80 -29.24 -2.06
C GLU A 33 2.81 -27.74 -2.40
N ALA A 34 3.85 -27.29 -3.10
CA ALA A 34 3.92 -25.92 -3.55
C ALA A 34 2.95 -25.67 -4.71
N CYS A 35 1.98 -24.77 -4.53
CA CYS A 35 1.08 -24.28 -5.56
C CYS A 35 1.27 -22.78 -5.80
N GLU A 36 0.87 -22.29 -6.97
CA GLU A 36 0.85 -20.86 -7.27
C GLU A 36 -0.35 -20.16 -6.62
N TRP A 37 -0.22 -18.89 -6.27
CA TRP A 37 -1.29 -18.10 -5.65
C TRP A 37 -2.57 -18.09 -6.50
N LYS A 38 -2.44 -18.05 -7.83
CA LYS A 38 -3.59 -18.11 -8.76
C LYS A 38 -4.39 -19.42 -8.70
N ALA A 39 -3.82 -20.48 -8.13
CA ALA A 39 -4.44 -21.79 -8.02
C ALA A 39 -5.14 -22.02 -6.66
N VAL A 40 -4.97 -21.10 -5.71
CA VAL A 40 -5.58 -21.17 -4.38
C VAL A 40 -7.08 -20.88 -4.48
N ARG A 41 -7.89 -21.71 -3.83
CA ARG A 41 -9.35 -21.60 -3.80
C ARG A 41 -9.87 -21.51 -2.37
N VAL A 42 -11.09 -21.01 -2.22
CA VAL A 42 -11.81 -21.00 -0.94
C VAL A 42 -11.93 -22.43 -0.41
N GLY A 43 -11.63 -22.62 0.87
CA GLY A 43 -11.60 -23.94 1.52
C GLY A 43 -10.27 -24.68 1.43
N ASP A 44 -9.31 -24.21 0.61
CA ASP A 44 -7.97 -24.80 0.59
C ASP A 44 -7.28 -24.56 1.94
N VAL A 45 -6.59 -25.58 2.45
CA VAL A 45 -5.71 -25.43 3.62
C VAL A 45 -4.31 -25.11 3.13
N VAL A 46 -3.76 -24.00 3.58
CA VAL A 46 -2.45 -23.51 3.19
C VAL A 46 -1.53 -23.36 4.40
N LYS A 47 -0.25 -23.65 4.19
CA LYS A 47 0.82 -23.45 5.16
C LYS A 47 1.72 -22.32 4.69
N VAL A 48 1.79 -21.27 5.49
CA VAL A 48 2.63 -20.10 5.22
C VAL A 48 3.83 -20.15 6.15
N VAL A 49 5.02 -20.00 5.59
CA VAL A 49 6.29 -20.05 6.32
C VAL A 49 6.73 -18.65 6.76
N LYS A 50 7.68 -18.59 7.69
CA LYS A 50 8.21 -17.33 8.23
C LYS A 50 8.68 -16.40 7.10
N ASP A 51 8.39 -15.11 7.27
CA ASP A 51 8.79 -14.03 6.37
C ASP A 51 8.17 -14.09 4.95
N GLU A 52 7.09 -14.87 4.77
CA GLU A 52 6.26 -14.87 3.57
C GLU A 52 4.96 -14.07 3.73
N PHE A 53 4.38 -13.67 2.60
CA PHE A 53 3.09 -12.98 2.55
C PHE A 53 1.92 -13.97 2.50
N PHE A 54 0.78 -13.58 3.06
CA PHE A 54 -0.44 -14.37 2.94
C PHE A 54 -1.06 -14.21 1.53
N PRO A 55 -1.39 -15.33 0.84
CA PRO A 55 -1.92 -15.31 -0.52
C PRO A 55 -3.38 -14.81 -0.61
N ALA A 56 -4.12 -14.97 0.48
CA ALA A 56 -5.57 -14.80 0.57
C ALA A 56 -5.94 -14.47 2.02
N ASP A 57 -7.22 -14.20 2.28
CA ASP A 57 -7.69 -14.06 3.66
C ASP A 57 -7.87 -15.46 4.27
N LEU A 58 -7.11 -15.75 5.32
CA LEU A 58 -7.05 -17.07 5.95
C LEU A 58 -7.67 -17.05 7.34
N LEU A 59 -8.38 -18.11 7.70
CA LEU A 59 -8.69 -18.44 9.08
C LEU A 59 -7.54 -19.26 9.66
N MET A 60 -6.96 -18.78 10.75
CA MET A 60 -5.85 -19.45 11.43
C MET A 60 -6.34 -20.70 12.16
N LEU A 61 -5.78 -21.86 11.82
CA LEU A 61 -6.09 -23.14 12.45
C LEU A 61 -5.03 -23.53 13.50
N ALA A 62 -3.76 -23.49 13.10
CA ALA A 62 -2.64 -23.89 13.94
C ALA A 62 -1.41 -23.02 13.63
N SER A 63 -0.47 -23.00 14.58
CA SER A 63 0.79 -22.26 14.46
C SER A 63 1.95 -23.07 14.98
N SER A 64 3.18 -22.65 14.67
CA SER A 64 4.38 -23.24 15.26
C SER A 64 4.50 -23.07 16.78
N TYR A 65 3.71 -22.19 17.41
CA TYR A 65 3.68 -22.05 18.86
C TYR A 65 2.55 -22.91 19.46
N PRO A 66 2.78 -23.55 20.62
CA PRO A 66 1.80 -24.41 21.28
C PRO A 66 0.53 -23.66 21.70
N ASP A 67 0.63 -22.36 21.97
CA ASP A 67 -0.49 -21.50 22.33
C ASP A 67 -1.34 -21.05 21.12
N GLY A 68 -0.97 -21.45 19.90
CA GLY A 68 -1.66 -21.07 18.67
C GLY A 68 -1.54 -19.60 18.32
N VAL A 69 -0.46 -18.93 18.74
CA VAL A 69 -0.25 -17.50 18.47
C VAL A 69 0.64 -17.28 17.26
N CYS A 70 0.36 -16.22 16.50
CA CYS A 70 1.27 -15.75 15.47
C CYS A 70 1.38 -14.23 15.44
N TYR A 71 2.47 -13.75 14.86
CA TYR A 71 2.74 -12.33 14.72
C TYR A 71 2.68 -11.93 13.26
N VAL A 72 1.87 -10.93 12.98
CA VAL A 72 1.60 -10.46 11.62
C VAL A 72 2.02 -9.00 11.50
N GLU A 73 2.77 -8.69 10.46
CA GLU A 73 3.11 -7.33 10.07
C GLU A 73 2.09 -6.85 9.03
N THR A 74 1.40 -5.73 9.33
CA THR A 74 0.34 -5.15 8.47
C THR A 74 0.76 -3.85 7.80
N MET A 75 2.06 -3.59 7.68
CA MET A 75 2.59 -2.35 7.07
C MET A 75 1.99 -2.05 5.69
N ASN A 76 1.68 -3.08 4.89
CA ASN A 76 1.08 -2.92 3.57
C ASN A 76 -0.42 -2.52 3.60
N LEU A 77 -1.11 -2.71 4.72
CA LEU A 77 -2.55 -2.46 4.85
C LEU A 77 -2.85 -1.10 5.51
N ASP A 78 -2.22 -0.84 6.65
CA ASP A 78 -2.50 0.32 7.51
C ASP A 78 -1.26 1.14 7.84
N GLY A 79 -0.10 0.77 7.31
CA GLY A 79 1.17 1.42 7.62
C GLY A 79 1.61 1.22 9.07
N GLU A 80 1.03 0.30 9.85
CA GLU A 80 1.49 0.06 11.22
C GLU A 80 2.74 -0.83 11.23
N THR A 81 3.73 -0.46 12.05
CA THR A 81 4.99 -1.22 12.24
C THR A 81 4.91 -2.24 13.37
N ASN A 82 3.89 -2.12 14.20
CA ASN A 82 3.70 -3.04 15.31
C ASN A 82 3.25 -4.39 14.79
N LEU A 83 3.88 -5.44 15.31
CA LEU A 83 3.42 -6.79 15.06
C LEU A 83 2.08 -7.00 15.76
N LYS A 84 1.06 -7.38 14.99
CA LYS A 84 -0.25 -7.74 15.51
C LYS A 84 -0.23 -9.20 15.90
N LEU A 85 -0.60 -9.46 17.16
CA LEU A 85 -0.80 -10.82 17.65
C LEU A 85 -2.14 -11.34 17.13
N ARG A 86 -2.12 -12.51 16.51
CA ARG A 86 -3.31 -13.27 16.10
C ARG A 86 -3.27 -14.61 16.82
N LYS A 87 -4.44 -15.12 17.22
CA LYS A 87 -4.56 -16.36 17.99
C LYS A 87 -5.53 -17.29 17.28
N ALA A 88 -5.14 -18.54 17.10
CA ALA A 88 -6.01 -19.59 16.61
C ALA A 88 -7.11 -19.94 17.64
N LEU A 89 -8.12 -20.69 17.21
CA LEU A 89 -9.07 -21.26 18.15
C LEU A 89 -8.38 -22.33 18.99
N GLU A 90 -8.69 -22.37 20.29
CA GLU A 90 -8.09 -23.37 21.20
C GLU A 90 -8.45 -24.79 20.79
N ARG A 91 -9.63 -24.95 20.19
CA ARG A 91 -10.11 -26.23 19.68
C ARG A 91 -9.27 -26.75 18.50
N THR A 92 -8.75 -25.87 17.65
CA THR A 92 -8.01 -26.22 16.43
C THR A 92 -6.50 -26.38 16.65
N LEU A 93 -5.99 -26.11 17.86
CA LEU A 93 -4.59 -26.31 18.22
C LEU A 93 -4.04 -27.72 17.94
N PRO A 94 -4.80 -28.82 18.14
CA PRO A 94 -4.33 -30.18 17.85
C PRO A 94 -4.12 -30.46 16.35
N LEU A 95 -4.53 -29.55 15.47
CA LEU A 95 -4.36 -29.69 14.01
C LEU A 95 -2.95 -29.36 13.51
N GLU A 96 -1.96 -29.24 14.42
CA GLU A 96 -0.54 -29.24 14.07
C GLU A 96 -0.13 -30.55 13.39
N ASP A 97 -0.69 -31.68 13.83
CA ASP A 97 -0.37 -32.99 13.30
C ASP A 97 -0.96 -33.18 11.88
N PRO A 98 -0.13 -33.50 10.86
CA PRO A 98 -0.61 -33.71 9.50
C PRO A 98 -1.68 -34.81 9.40
N ALA A 99 -1.61 -35.82 10.26
CA ALA A 99 -2.60 -36.90 10.34
C ALA A 99 -3.95 -36.42 10.91
N ALA A 100 -3.94 -35.46 11.84
CA ALA A 100 -5.15 -34.85 12.37
C ALA A 100 -5.80 -33.92 11.33
N LEU A 101 -4.98 -33.17 10.59
CA LEU A 101 -5.43 -32.30 9.51
C LEU A 101 -6.12 -33.08 8.37
N GLY A 102 -5.64 -34.29 8.05
CA GLY A 102 -6.25 -35.14 7.03
C GLY A 102 -7.65 -35.67 7.39
N LYS A 103 -8.02 -35.69 8.68
CA LYS A 103 -9.35 -36.12 9.17
C LYS A 103 -10.25 -34.95 9.55
N PHE A 104 -9.73 -33.73 9.48
CA PHE A 104 -10.44 -32.53 9.89
C PHE A 104 -11.53 -32.19 8.87
N ALA A 105 -12.77 -32.15 9.34
CA ALA A 105 -13.93 -31.72 8.56
C ALA A 105 -14.74 -30.72 9.39
N ALA A 106 -14.83 -29.49 8.92
CA ALA A 106 -15.56 -28.42 9.57
C ALA A 106 -16.20 -27.51 8.53
N GLU A 107 -17.30 -26.86 8.90
CA GLU A 107 -17.99 -25.87 8.07
C GLU A 107 -17.78 -24.48 8.66
N ILE A 108 -17.42 -23.50 7.82
CA ILE A 108 -17.22 -22.12 8.23
C ILE A 108 -18.33 -21.28 7.62
N LYS A 109 -19.19 -20.73 8.47
CA LYS A 109 -20.22 -19.75 8.08
C LYS A 109 -19.72 -18.37 8.44
N CYS A 110 -19.53 -17.49 7.47
CA CYS A 110 -19.02 -16.14 7.71
C CYS A 110 -19.88 -15.09 6.99
N GLU A 111 -19.66 -13.83 7.36
CA GLU A 111 -20.25 -12.68 6.69
C GLU A 111 -19.88 -12.59 5.21
N ASP A 112 -20.70 -11.88 4.43
CA ASP A 112 -20.37 -11.59 3.03
C ASP A 112 -19.08 -10.76 2.92
N PRO A 113 -18.31 -10.92 1.82
CA PRO A 113 -17.11 -10.14 1.58
C PRO A 113 -17.38 -8.64 1.69
N ASN A 114 -16.62 -7.94 2.55
CA ASN A 114 -16.75 -6.51 2.80
C ASN A 114 -15.36 -5.81 2.95
N PRO A 115 -15.26 -4.49 2.72
CA PRO A 115 -13.99 -3.76 2.80
C PRO A 115 -13.51 -3.47 4.23
N SER A 116 -14.25 -3.86 5.27
CA SER A 116 -13.89 -3.55 6.66
C SER A 116 -12.79 -4.48 7.18
N LEU A 117 -11.56 -3.97 7.24
CA LEU A 117 -10.36 -4.73 7.62
C LEU A 117 -10.36 -5.22 9.08
N TYR A 118 -11.08 -4.54 9.97
CA TYR A 118 -11.00 -4.78 11.43
C TYR A 118 -12.16 -5.59 12.00
N THR A 119 -13.21 -5.79 11.21
CA THR A 119 -14.37 -6.58 11.61
C THR A 119 -14.33 -7.91 10.89
N PHE A 120 -14.67 -8.98 11.60
CA PHE A 120 -14.96 -10.27 10.98
C PHE A 120 -15.89 -11.01 11.92
N VAL A 121 -17.01 -11.46 11.38
CA VAL A 121 -18.00 -12.25 12.10
C VAL A 121 -18.24 -13.54 11.34
N GLY A 122 -18.14 -14.65 12.05
CA GLY A 122 -18.45 -15.97 11.52
C GLY A 122 -18.52 -17.00 12.63
N ASN A 123 -18.90 -18.22 12.28
CA ASN A 123 -18.94 -19.37 13.15
C ASN A 123 -18.22 -20.54 12.47
N LEU A 124 -17.35 -21.23 13.22
CA LEU A 124 -16.80 -22.52 12.85
C LEU A 124 -17.67 -23.61 13.46
N GLU A 125 -18.32 -24.40 12.63
CA GLU A 125 -19.07 -25.59 13.03
C GLU A 125 -18.16 -26.83 12.86
N TRP A 126 -17.77 -27.43 13.98
CA TRP A 126 -16.93 -28.63 14.01
C TRP A 126 -17.45 -29.60 15.07
N ASP A 127 -17.62 -30.87 14.70
CA ASP A 127 -18.18 -31.94 15.53
C ASP A 127 -19.53 -31.57 16.20
N GLY A 128 -20.38 -30.83 15.47
CA GLY A 128 -21.74 -30.45 15.92
C GLY A 128 -21.80 -29.26 16.88
N GLU A 129 -20.66 -28.63 17.21
CA GLU A 129 -20.61 -27.42 18.04
C GLU A 129 -20.14 -26.20 17.23
N ALA A 130 -20.84 -25.08 17.41
CA ALA A 130 -20.53 -23.82 16.76
C ALA A 130 -19.65 -22.93 17.66
N THR A 131 -18.48 -22.53 17.17
CA THR A 131 -17.57 -21.61 17.85
C THR A 131 -17.52 -20.28 17.11
N ALA A 132 -17.74 -19.17 17.80
CA ALA A 132 -17.71 -17.84 17.20
C ALA A 132 -16.28 -17.44 16.78
N LEU A 133 -16.16 -16.91 15.57
CA LEU A 133 -14.95 -16.37 14.98
C LEU A 133 -14.97 -14.85 15.07
N THR A 134 -13.79 -14.28 15.34
CA THR A 134 -13.58 -12.83 15.37
C THR A 134 -12.42 -12.46 14.45
N ALA A 135 -12.17 -11.16 14.28
CA ALA A 135 -11.01 -10.70 13.52
C ALA A 135 -9.67 -11.20 14.10
N ALA A 136 -9.59 -11.58 15.38
CA ALA A 136 -8.36 -12.08 16.00
C ALA A 136 -7.83 -13.39 15.38
N GLN A 137 -8.71 -14.20 14.80
CA GLN A 137 -8.38 -15.48 14.16
C GLN A 137 -8.08 -15.33 12.65
N VAL A 138 -8.35 -14.16 12.05
CA VAL A 138 -8.21 -13.95 10.59
C VAL A 138 -6.87 -13.31 10.26
N LEU A 139 -6.24 -13.84 9.21
CA LEU A 139 -4.99 -13.36 8.62
C LEU A 139 -5.34 -12.77 7.26
N LEU A 140 -5.10 -11.48 7.08
CA LEU A 140 -5.47 -10.77 5.86
C LEU A 140 -4.40 -10.94 4.78
N ARG A 141 -4.85 -10.99 3.52
CA ARG A 141 -3.98 -10.96 2.33
C ARG A 141 -2.97 -9.81 2.40
N ASP A 142 -1.79 -10.01 1.82
CA ASP A 142 -0.69 -9.03 1.76
C ASP A 142 -0.08 -8.62 3.11
N SER A 143 -0.57 -9.17 4.23
CA SER A 143 0.14 -9.13 5.51
C SER A 143 1.28 -10.13 5.49
N LYS A 144 2.32 -9.88 6.30
CA LYS A 144 3.54 -10.70 6.33
C LYS A 144 3.66 -11.46 7.66
N LEU A 145 3.97 -12.75 7.57
CA LEU A 145 4.22 -13.58 8.77
C LEU A 145 5.59 -13.24 9.36
N ARG A 146 5.64 -12.87 10.65
CA ARG A 146 6.88 -12.54 11.37
C ARG A 146 6.97 -13.31 12.67
N ASN A 147 8.19 -13.56 13.16
CA ASN A 147 8.44 -14.17 14.48
C ASN A 147 7.73 -15.51 14.78
N THR A 148 7.19 -16.17 13.76
CA THR A 148 6.59 -17.51 13.78
C THR A 148 7.17 -18.32 12.64
N ALA A 149 7.52 -19.59 12.89
CA ALA A 149 8.17 -20.43 11.88
C ALA A 149 7.22 -20.80 10.74
N TRP A 150 5.97 -21.12 11.08
CA TRP A 150 4.92 -21.41 10.13
C TRP A 150 3.54 -21.22 10.77
N VAL A 151 2.54 -21.03 9.93
CA VAL A 151 1.12 -21.01 10.30
C VAL A 151 0.34 -21.84 9.28
N VAL A 152 -0.65 -22.58 9.76
CA VAL A 152 -1.62 -23.31 8.93
C VAL A 152 -2.96 -22.59 9.04
N GLY A 153 -3.56 -22.29 7.89
CA GLY A 153 -4.85 -21.66 7.82
C GLY A 153 -5.68 -22.15 6.65
N VAL A 154 -7.00 -22.02 6.78
CA VAL A 154 -7.95 -22.31 5.71
C VAL A 154 -8.37 -21.03 5.02
N VAL A 155 -8.43 -21.05 3.70
CA VAL A 155 -8.74 -19.89 2.87
C VAL A 155 -10.23 -19.57 2.97
N ILE A 156 -10.56 -18.34 3.41
CA ILE A 156 -11.94 -17.83 3.51
C ILE A 156 -12.30 -17.03 2.27
N PHE A 157 -11.49 -16.03 1.91
CA PHE A 157 -11.73 -15.17 0.75
C PHE A 157 -10.51 -15.13 -0.17
N THR A 158 -10.75 -15.14 -1.48
CA THR A 158 -9.69 -15.14 -2.51
C THR A 158 -9.86 -14.00 -3.49
N GLY A 159 -8.76 -13.58 -4.13
CA GLY A 159 -8.80 -12.62 -5.24
C GLY A 159 -9.47 -11.29 -4.86
N HIS A 160 -10.44 -10.87 -5.66
CA HIS A 160 -11.20 -9.63 -5.47
C HIS A 160 -12.14 -9.65 -4.25
N ASP A 161 -12.45 -10.84 -3.73
CA ASP A 161 -13.29 -10.99 -2.53
C ASP A 161 -12.48 -10.86 -1.23
N SER A 162 -11.14 -10.77 -1.31
CA SER A 162 -10.34 -10.46 -0.13
C SER A 162 -10.59 -9.03 0.34
N LYS A 163 -10.63 -8.81 1.66
CA LYS A 163 -10.96 -7.52 2.26
C LYS A 163 -10.03 -6.40 1.81
N VAL A 164 -8.75 -6.72 1.60
CA VAL A 164 -7.74 -5.77 1.10
C VAL A 164 -8.03 -5.34 -0.33
N MET A 165 -8.43 -6.27 -1.21
CA MET A 165 -8.76 -5.92 -2.60
C MET A 165 -10.07 -5.14 -2.70
N MET A 166 -11.06 -5.43 -1.86
CA MET A 166 -12.28 -4.61 -1.79
C MET A 166 -12.05 -3.20 -1.21
N ASN A 167 -11.08 -3.05 -0.32
CA ASN A 167 -10.66 -1.73 0.16
C ASN A 167 -9.76 -0.99 -0.86
N SER A 168 -9.30 -1.68 -1.90
CA SER A 168 -8.52 -1.07 -2.97
C SER A 168 -9.44 -0.34 -3.96
N THR A 169 -9.04 0.86 -4.37
CA THR A 169 -9.76 1.61 -5.41
C THR A 169 -9.25 1.20 -6.78
N ALA A 170 -10.17 0.92 -7.72
CA ALA A 170 -9.81 0.74 -9.13
C ALA A 170 -8.99 1.94 -9.61
N ALA A 171 -7.88 1.67 -10.33
CA ALA A 171 -6.96 2.71 -10.77
C ALA A 171 -7.71 3.72 -11.67
N PRO A 172 -7.92 4.97 -11.23
CA PRO A 172 -8.64 5.94 -12.04
C PRO A 172 -7.76 6.37 -13.20
N SER A 173 -8.38 6.59 -14.37
CA SER A 173 -7.69 7.28 -15.47
C SER A 173 -7.54 8.75 -15.08
N LYS A 174 -6.31 9.16 -14.74
CA LYS A 174 -5.98 10.53 -14.35
C LYS A 174 -5.67 11.35 -15.59
N ARG A 175 -6.33 12.50 -15.72
CA ARG A 175 -6.08 13.51 -16.78
C ARG A 175 -5.36 14.72 -16.20
N SER A 176 -4.41 15.26 -16.96
CA SER A 176 -3.65 16.42 -16.51
C SER A 176 -4.47 17.72 -16.59
N SER A 177 -4.03 18.73 -15.84
CA SER A 177 -4.58 20.08 -15.92
C SER A 177 -4.29 20.72 -17.29
N ILE A 178 -3.13 20.41 -17.89
CA ILE A 178 -2.74 20.88 -19.22
C ILE A 178 -3.66 20.31 -20.29
N GLU A 179 -3.99 19.01 -20.24
CA GLU A 179 -4.97 18.39 -21.14
C GLU A 179 -6.32 19.11 -21.05
N ARG A 180 -6.81 19.38 -19.84
CA ARG A 180 -8.07 20.12 -19.63
C ARG A 180 -8.02 21.56 -20.16
N ARG A 181 -6.87 22.23 -20.14
CA ARG A 181 -6.69 23.58 -20.72
C ARG A 181 -6.63 23.51 -22.26
N MET A 182 -5.96 22.51 -22.81
CA MET A 182 -5.90 22.28 -24.25
C MET A 182 -7.29 22.03 -24.83
N ASP A 183 -8.12 21.21 -24.16
CA ASP A 183 -9.51 20.98 -24.57
C ASP A 183 -10.31 22.29 -24.64
N LYS A 184 -10.13 23.20 -23.66
CA LYS A 184 -10.77 24.52 -23.68
C LYS A 184 -10.33 25.38 -24.87
N ILE A 185 -9.04 25.35 -25.20
CA ILE A 185 -8.51 26.06 -26.38
C ILE A 185 -9.07 25.44 -27.66
N ILE A 186 -9.17 24.12 -27.75
CA ILE A 186 -9.76 23.42 -28.90
C ILE A 186 -11.22 23.80 -29.08
N TYR A 187 -12.02 23.82 -28.00
CA TYR A 187 -13.41 24.27 -28.09
C TYR A 187 -13.54 25.73 -28.55
N PHE A 188 -12.64 26.60 -28.08
CA PHE A 188 -12.59 27.98 -28.53
C PHE A 188 -12.23 28.09 -30.02
N LEU A 189 -11.21 27.36 -30.49
CA LEU A 189 -10.81 27.32 -31.90
C LEU A 189 -11.91 26.74 -32.79
N PHE A 190 -12.59 25.70 -32.34
CA PHE A 190 -13.74 25.11 -33.05
C PHE A 190 -14.91 26.09 -33.16
N ALA A 191 -15.21 26.85 -32.10
CA ALA A 191 -16.23 27.90 -32.16
C ALA A 191 -15.85 29.01 -33.15
N CYS A 192 -14.57 29.43 -33.17
CA CYS A 192 -14.08 30.41 -34.14
C CYS A 192 -14.14 29.88 -35.59
N LEU A 193 -13.80 28.61 -35.79
CA LEU A 193 -13.90 27.92 -37.08
C LEU A 193 -15.35 27.93 -37.60
N LEU A 194 -16.31 27.54 -36.77
CA LEU A 194 -17.73 27.57 -37.12
C LEU A 194 -18.20 28.98 -37.46
N LEU A 195 -17.77 29.98 -36.69
CA LEU A 195 -18.11 31.37 -36.95
C LEU A 195 -17.57 31.85 -38.31
N MET A 196 -16.30 31.56 -38.62
CA MET A 196 -15.73 31.92 -39.93
C MET A 196 -16.41 31.18 -41.08
N ALA A 197 -16.77 29.91 -40.91
CA ALA A 197 -17.48 29.14 -41.93
C ALA A 197 -18.89 29.70 -42.21
N VAL A 198 -19.62 30.10 -41.15
CA VAL A 198 -20.94 30.72 -41.27
C VAL A 198 -20.84 32.09 -41.94
N VAL A 199 -19.91 32.94 -41.51
CA VAL A 199 -19.70 34.27 -42.13
C VAL A 199 -19.30 34.11 -43.60
N GLY A 200 -18.38 33.20 -43.91
CA GLY A 200 -17.98 32.90 -45.29
C GLY A 200 -19.15 32.41 -46.15
N SER A 201 -20.03 31.57 -45.61
CA SER A 201 -21.23 31.11 -46.30
C SER A 201 -22.25 32.22 -46.55
N ILE A 202 -22.41 33.16 -45.62
CA ILE A 202 -23.36 34.29 -45.77
C ILE A 202 -22.84 35.30 -46.80
N VAL A 203 -21.54 35.61 -46.77
CA VAL A 203 -20.94 36.64 -47.63
C VAL A 203 -20.80 36.17 -49.08
N PHE A 204 -20.45 34.90 -49.30
CA PHE A 204 -20.07 34.40 -50.63
C PHE A 204 -21.04 33.36 -51.23
N GLY A 205 -22.11 32.98 -50.52
CA GLY A 205 -22.98 31.87 -50.92
C GLY A 205 -24.29 32.28 -51.59
N PRO A 206 -24.58 31.86 -52.84
CA PRO A 206 -25.95 31.89 -53.36
C PRO A 206 -26.82 30.88 -52.59
N ALA A 207 -28.10 31.19 -52.38
CA ALA A 207 -29.00 30.51 -51.44
C ALA A 207 -29.11 28.97 -51.54
N VAL A 208 -28.75 28.36 -52.69
CA VAL A 208 -28.82 26.92 -52.93
C VAL A 208 -27.48 26.21 -52.67
N SER A 209 -26.35 26.94 -52.63
CA SER A 209 -24.99 26.40 -52.41
C SER A 209 -24.38 26.75 -51.06
N SER A 210 -25.04 27.58 -50.25
CA SER A 210 -24.55 28.01 -48.92
C SER A 210 -24.12 26.85 -48.02
N THR A 211 -24.90 25.76 -47.99
CA THR A 211 -24.58 24.58 -47.18
C THR A 211 -23.29 23.89 -47.63
N LEU A 212 -23.09 23.74 -48.94
CA LEU A 212 -21.88 23.13 -49.49
C LEU A 212 -20.65 24.03 -49.27
N GLN A 213 -20.84 25.33 -49.35
CA GLN A 213 -19.76 26.31 -49.14
C GLN A 213 -19.35 26.38 -47.66
N CYS A 214 -20.31 26.26 -46.73
CA CYS A 214 -20.04 26.11 -45.30
C CYS A 214 -19.24 24.84 -45.00
N LEU A 215 -19.65 23.69 -45.55
CA LEU A 215 -18.91 22.42 -45.39
C LEU A 215 -17.51 22.49 -45.99
N THR A 216 -17.37 23.11 -47.16
CA THR A 216 -16.06 23.31 -47.81
C THR A 216 -15.16 24.21 -46.96
N ALA A 217 -15.70 25.27 -46.36
CA ALA A 217 -14.96 26.16 -45.47
C ALA A 217 -14.49 25.44 -44.19
N ILE A 218 -15.33 24.57 -43.61
CA ILE A 218 -14.94 23.75 -42.44
C ILE A 218 -13.77 22.83 -42.79
N ILE A 219 -13.82 22.16 -43.95
CA ILE A 219 -12.73 21.27 -44.40
C ILE A 219 -11.47 22.08 -44.69
N LEU A 220 -11.59 23.21 -45.40
CA LEU A 220 -10.45 24.05 -45.78
C LEU A 220 -9.76 24.64 -44.55
N TYR A 221 -10.50 25.12 -43.55
CA TYR A 221 -9.95 25.70 -42.33
C TYR A 221 -9.75 24.68 -41.20
N GLY A 222 -9.98 23.39 -41.45
CA GLY A 222 -9.79 22.32 -40.46
C GLY A 222 -8.37 22.23 -39.90
N TYR A 223 -7.36 22.76 -40.61
CA TYR A 223 -5.98 22.87 -40.12
C TYR A 223 -5.80 23.79 -38.91
N LEU A 224 -6.78 24.66 -38.60
CA LEU A 224 -6.76 25.51 -37.42
C LEU A 224 -6.81 24.70 -36.11
N ILE A 225 -7.34 23.47 -36.14
CA ILE A 225 -7.28 22.54 -35.01
C ILE A 225 -5.98 21.75 -35.14
N PRO A 226 -4.97 21.99 -34.30
CA PRO A 226 -3.67 21.37 -34.46
C PRO A 226 -3.70 19.93 -33.93
N ILE A 227 -4.17 18.99 -34.76
CA ILE A 227 -4.23 17.55 -34.42
C ILE A 227 -2.82 17.02 -34.06
N SER A 228 -1.80 17.55 -34.71
CA SER A 228 -0.38 17.22 -34.44
C SER A 228 0.10 17.64 -33.06
N LEU A 229 -0.52 18.66 -32.44
CA LEU A 229 -0.15 19.11 -31.08
C LEU A 229 -0.41 18.02 -30.05
N TYR A 230 -1.54 17.31 -30.16
CA TYR A 230 -1.90 16.22 -29.24
C TYR A 230 -0.86 15.10 -29.28
N VAL A 231 -0.52 14.65 -30.49
CA VAL A 231 0.47 13.59 -30.69
C VAL A 231 1.87 14.03 -30.23
N SER A 232 2.25 15.28 -30.51
CA SER A 232 3.55 15.80 -30.11
C SER A 232 3.70 15.87 -28.58
N ILE A 233 2.66 16.33 -27.87
CA ILE A 233 2.65 16.38 -26.41
C ILE A 233 2.73 14.95 -25.82
N GLU A 234 2.01 13.99 -26.38
CA GLU A 234 2.07 12.59 -25.96
C GLU A 234 3.48 12.00 -26.10
N ILE A 235 4.15 12.28 -27.22
CA ILE A 235 5.54 11.85 -27.43
C ILE A 235 6.46 12.47 -26.39
N VAL A 236 6.34 13.78 -26.14
CA VAL A 236 7.13 14.49 -25.12
C VAL A 236 6.92 13.87 -23.74
N LYS A 237 5.68 13.56 -23.35
CA LYS A 237 5.34 12.89 -22.09
C LYS A 237 6.04 11.54 -21.96
N ILE A 238 6.05 10.72 -23.02
CA ILE A 238 6.74 9.41 -23.00
C ILE A 238 8.24 9.60 -22.78
N PHE A 239 8.86 10.53 -23.50
CA PHE A 239 10.29 10.83 -23.32
C PHE A 239 10.60 11.32 -21.91
N GLN A 240 9.79 12.22 -21.35
CA GLN A 240 9.96 12.69 -19.97
C GLN A 240 9.89 11.56 -18.94
N ALA A 241 8.92 10.64 -19.08
CA ALA A 241 8.83 9.46 -18.19
C ALA A 241 10.06 8.55 -18.29
N TRP A 242 10.61 8.41 -19.50
CA TRP A 242 11.86 7.68 -19.72
C TRP A 242 13.05 8.38 -19.06
N PHE A 243 13.17 9.70 -19.19
CA PHE A 243 14.22 10.49 -18.51
C PHE A 243 14.16 10.34 -16.99
N ILE A 244 12.96 10.41 -16.39
CA ILE A 244 12.77 10.19 -14.94
C ILE A 244 13.25 8.78 -14.55
N SER A 245 12.93 7.77 -15.36
CA SER A 245 13.29 6.38 -15.04
C SER A 245 14.77 6.07 -15.29
N ALA A 246 15.46 6.86 -16.11
CA ALA A 246 16.89 6.72 -16.41
C ALA A 246 17.79 7.58 -15.51
N ASP A 247 17.22 8.37 -14.60
CA ASP A 247 17.98 9.27 -13.73
C ASP A 247 18.72 8.50 -12.63
N ARG A 248 20.05 8.67 -12.59
CA ARG A 248 20.92 8.07 -11.58
C ARG A 248 20.81 8.76 -10.22
N ALA A 249 20.39 10.03 -10.17
CA ALA A 249 20.21 10.74 -8.91
C ALA A 249 18.99 10.25 -8.12
N MET A 250 18.01 9.66 -8.81
CA MET A 250 16.81 9.05 -8.20
C MET A 250 16.95 7.52 -8.01
N TYR A 251 18.17 6.98 -8.14
CA TYR A 251 18.43 5.56 -7.90
C TYR A 251 18.77 5.31 -6.44
N PHE A 252 18.10 4.33 -5.82
CA PHE A 252 18.34 3.95 -4.44
C PHE A 252 19.23 2.71 -4.36
N ALA A 253 20.47 2.91 -3.88
CA ALA A 253 21.54 1.93 -3.92
C ALA A 253 21.37 0.76 -2.94
N ASP A 254 20.79 0.98 -1.76
CA ASP A 254 20.73 -0.05 -0.71
C ASP A 254 19.83 -1.23 -1.09
N THR A 255 18.78 -1.00 -1.89
CA THR A 255 17.86 -2.05 -2.34
C THR A 255 17.86 -2.24 -3.87
N ASP A 256 18.83 -1.67 -4.58
CA ASP A 256 18.94 -1.75 -6.05
C ASP A 256 17.63 -1.37 -6.78
N MET A 257 17.02 -0.25 -6.37
CA MET A 257 15.74 0.21 -6.90
C MET A 257 15.88 1.50 -7.71
N PRO A 258 15.70 1.46 -9.04
CA PRO A 258 15.60 2.68 -9.84
C PRO A 258 14.22 3.33 -9.72
N ALA A 259 14.16 4.64 -9.97
CA ALA A 259 12.90 5.34 -10.13
C ALA A 259 12.10 4.73 -11.30
N ARG A 260 10.82 4.46 -11.10
CA ARG A 260 9.96 3.85 -12.12
C ARG A 260 8.69 4.66 -12.30
N ALA A 261 8.61 5.40 -13.40
CA ALA A 261 7.37 6.07 -13.81
C ALA A 261 6.36 5.03 -14.32
N ARG A 262 5.28 4.80 -13.56
CA ARG A 262 4.22 3.84 -13.93
C ARG A 262 3.24 4.39 -14.96
N THR A 263 3.05 5.71 -14.99
CA THR A 263 2.18 6.42 -15.93
C THR A 263 2.94 7.62 -16.49
N SER A 264 2.70 7.94 -17.75
CA SER A 264 3.33 9.10 -18.39
C SER A 264 2.38 10.31 -18.55
N ASN A 265 1.11 10.19 -18.15
CA ASN A 265 0.09 11.24 -18.34
C ASN A 265 0.27 12.48 -17.44
N LEU A 266 1.04 12.37 -16.35
CA LEU A 266 1.06 13.33 -15.25
C LEU A 266 2.44 13.95 -15.01
N ASN A 267 3.38 13.80 -15.95
CA ASN A 267 4.74 14.26 -15.76
C ASN A 267 4.79 15.79 -15.57
N GLU A 268 3.93 16.53 -16.27
CA GLU A 268 3.79 17.98 -16.13
C GLU A 268 3.17 18.44 -14.80
N GLU A 269 2.43 17.56 -14.11
CA GLU A 269 1.77 17.87 -12.84
C GLU A 269 2.77 17.84 -11.68
N LEU A 270 3.89 17.12 -11.84
CA LEU A 270 4.95 17.07 -10.82
C LEU A 270 5.52 18.46 -10.50
N GLY A 271 5.49 19.39 -11.46
CA GLY A 271 5.91 20.78 -11.27
C GLY A 271 4.82 21.71 -10.71
N GLN A 272 3.59 21.21 -10.53
CA GLN A 272 2.41 21.99 -10.12
C GLN A 272 1.83 21.51 -8.77
N VAL A 273 2.62 20.81 -7.97
CA VAL A 273 2.17 20.26 -6.69
C VAL A 273 2.14 21.37 -5.63
N ASP A 274 0.95 21.75 -5.18
CA ASP A 274 0.77 22.73 -4.11
C ASP A 274 0.84 22.11 -2.70
N THR A 275 0.37 20.88 -2.55
CA THR A 275 0.27 20.19 -1.25
C THR A 275 0.81 18.77 -1.37
N VAL A 276 1.75 18.43 -0.50
CA VAL A 276 2.29 17.07 -0.36
C VAL A 276 1.66 16.42 0.86
N LEU A 277 0.87 15.38 0.62
CA LEU A 277 0.39 14.50 1.68
C LEU A 277 1.36 13.33 1.78
N SER A 278 2.10 13.26 2.87
CA SER A 278 3.04 12.17 3.13
C SER A 278 2.51 11.28 4.22
N ASP A 279 2.56 9.96 3.98
CA ASP A 279 2.39 9.00 5.06
C ASP A 279 3.62 9.07 5.99
N LYS A 280 3.41 8.84 7.28
CA LYS A 280 4.49 8.81 8.26
C LYS A 280 5.27 7.51 8.15
N THR A 281 4.57 6.39 8.19
CA THR A 281 5.21 5.09 8.41
C THR A 281 5.61 4.47 7.08
N GLY A 282 6.81 3.88 7.00
CA GLY A 282 7.37 3.36 5.75
C GLY A 282 7.77 4.42 4.69
N THR A 283 7.30 5.66 4.80
CA THR A 283 7.69 6.77 3.90
C THR A 283 8.65 7.75 4.57
N LEU A 284 8.25 8.38 5.68
CA LEU A 284 9.13 9.29 6.43
C LEU A 284 10.03 8.55 7.41
N THR A 285 9.74 7.28 7.68
CA THR A 285 10.42 6.49 8.70
C THR A 285 10.84 5.13 8.17
N CYS A 286 12.08 4.73 8.43
CA CYS A 286 12.63 3.45 7.98
C CYS A 286 12.22 2.27 8.91
N ASN A 287 11.11 2.42 9.64
CA ASN A 287 10.46 1.40 10.49
C ASN A 287 11.39 0.68 11.49
N GLN A 288 12.44 1.38 11.90
CA GLN A 288 13.42 0.94 12.89
C GLN A 288 13.42 1.92 14.07
N MET A 289 13.39 1.36 15.27
CA MET A 289 13.43 2.11 16.52
C MET A 289 14.73 1.83 17.27
N ASP A 290 15.63 2.81 17.29
CA ASP A 290 16.87 2.74 18.04
C ASP A 290 16.73 3.50 19.36
N PHE A 291 17.12 2.86 20.46
CA PHE A 291 17.18 3.51 21.76
C PHE A 291 18.31 4.54 21.79
N LEU A 292 18.00 5.81 22.05
CA LEU A 292 18.97 6.90 22.06
C LEU A 292 19.34 7.38 23.46
N LYS A 293 18.34 7.70 24.28
CA LYS A 293 18.53 8.32 25.58
C LYS A 293 17.38 7.96 26.52
N CYS A 294 17.68 7.75 27.79
CA CYS A 294 16.70 7.78 28.86
C CYS A 294 17.06 8.85 29.89
N SER A 295 16.05 9.39 30.57
CA SER A 295 16.24 10.22 31.76
C SER A 295 15.94 9.36 32.98
N ILE A 296 16.93 9.19 33.85
CA ILE A 296 16.80 8.45 35.12
C ILE A 296 17.11 9.42 36.24
N ALA A 297 16.15 9.67 37.13
CA ALA A 297 16.28 10.61 38.25
C ALA A 297 16.77 12.02 37.84
N GLY A 298 16.39 12.49 36.64
CA GLY A 298 16.83 13.78 36.10
C GLY A 298 18.23 13.77 35.48
N GLY A 299 18.96 12.65 35.58
CA GLY A 299 20.19 12.39 34.83
C GLY A 299 19.89 11.83 33.45
N GLY A 300 20.40 12.46 32.39
CA GLY A 300 20.26 11.96 31.02
C GLY A 300 21.33 10.91 30.70
N VAL A 301 20.95 9.65 30.55
CA VAL A 301 21.81 8.55 30.14
C VAL A 301 21.61 8.28 28.65
N TRP A 302 22.70 8.30 27.88
CA TRP A 302 22.68 8.03 26.44
C TRP A 302 23.05 6.57 26.16
N ALA A 303 22.50 6.00 25.09
CA ALA A 303 22.84 4.67 24.62
C ALA A 303 24.32 4.62 24.18
N ARG A 304 25.02 3.55 24.56
CA ARG A 304 26.44 3.34 24.20
C ARG A 304 26.64 2.78 22.79
N HIS A 305 25.64 2.08 22.24
CA HIS A 305 25.67 1.52 20.90
C HIS A 305 24.54 2.10 20.06
N TYR A 306 24.92 2.75 18.96
CA TYR A 306 24.02 3.21 17.91
C TYR A 306 24.37 2.46 16.62
N ARG A 307 23.36 1.93 15.92
CA ARG A 307 23.58 1.07 14.74
C ARG A 307 24.10 1.86 13.53
N GLY A 308 23.79 3.16 13.44
CA GLY A 308 24.28 4.10 12.41
C GLY A 308 25.74 4.55 12.57
N GLY A 309 26.55 3.87 13.40
CA GLY A 309 27.95 4.24 13.60
C GLY A 309 28.17 5.47 14.48
N ALA A 310 29.44 5.69 14.87
CA ALA A 310 29.80 6.69 15.88
C ALA A 310 29.63 8.15 15.41
N ARG A 311 29.75 8.42 14.10
CA ARG A 311 29.65 9.78 13.54
C ARG A 311 28.22 10.32 13.60
N ASP A 312 27.22 9.48 13.30
CA ASP A 312 25.81 9.87 13.34
C ASP A 312 25.32 10.07 14.77
N GLY A 313 25.78 9.24 15.71
CA GLY A 313 25.48 9.41 17.14
C GLY A 313 25.94 10.76 17.72
N ALA A 314 27.13 11.23 17.32
CA ALA A 314 27.65 12.53 17.75
C ALA A 314 26.87 13.71 17.15
N ALA A 315 26.53 13.64 15.86
CA ALA A 315 25.73 14.65 15.18
C ALA A 315 24.31 14.75 15.77
N ILE A 316 23.70 13.61 16.11
CA ILE A 316 22.38 13.54 16.75
C ILE A 316 22.41 14.16 18.14
N ARG A 317 23.43 13.86 18.95
CA ARG A 317 23.61 14.48 20.28
C ARG A 317 23.71 16.00 20.16
N ALA A 318 24.54 16.51 19.25
CA ALA A 318 24.73 17.94 19.02
C ALA A 318 23.47 18.67 18.51
N ARG A 319 22.61 17.97 17.75
CA ARG A 319 21.33 18.54 17.26
C ARG A 319 20.28 18.58 18.36
N PHE A 320 20.23 17.57 19.23
CA PHE A 320 19.31 17.50 20.36
C PHE A 320 19.64 18.50 21.47
N GLU A 321 20.93 18.69 21.76
CA GLU A 321 21.41 19.73 22.68
C GLU A 321 21.05 21.14 22.17
N ARG A 322 21.11 21.36 20.85
CA ARG A 322 20.64 22.60 20.20
C ARG A 322 19.11 22.79 20.23
N ALA A 323 18.33 21.71 20.17
CA ALA A 323 16.86 21.77 20.22
C ALA A 323 16.27 21.98 21.63
N GLY A 324 17.11 22.28 22.63
CA GLY A 324 16.67 22.60 23.99
C GLY A 324 16.51 21.41 24.93
N GLY A 325 16.94 20.21 24.52
CA GLY A 325 16.90 18.99 25.33
C GLY A 325 15.50 18.58 25.80
N LEU A 326 15.43 17.57 26.67
CA LEU A 326 14.21 17.38 27.47
C LEU A 326 14.13 18.58 28.41
N ARG A 327 13.11 19.44 28.25
CA ARG A 327 12.82 20.48 29.25
C ARG A 327 12.84 19.81 30.62
N ARG A 328 13.66 20.35 31.54
CA ARG A 328 13.66 19.99 32.96
C ARG A 328 12.25 20.25 33.49
N GLY A 329 11.37 19.27 33.36
CA GLY A 329 10.08 19.29 34.04
C GLY A 329 10.35 19.18 35.52
N GLY A 330 10.41 20.32 36.22
CA GLY A 330 10.06 20.53 37.63
C GLY A 330 10.50 19.51 38.69
N GLY A 331 11.51 18.68 38.45
CA GLY A 331 11.86 17.55 39.33
C GLY A 331 12.42 17.96 40.70
N ALA A 332 12.81 19.22 40.88
CA ALA A 332 13.29 19.72 42.16
C ALA A 332 12.19 19.72 43.25
N ARG A 333 10.90 19.79 42.89
CA ARG A 333 9.80 19.66 43.87
C ARG A 333 9.34 18.22 44.10
N ALA A 334 9.71 17.27 43.24
CA ALA A 334 9.31 15.87 43.38
C ALA A 334 10.27 15.06 44.27
N ALA A 335 11.53 15.47 44.40
CA ALA A 335 12.50 14.82 45.29
C ALA A 335 12.15 15.03 46.78
N GLU A 336 11.54 16.16 47.13
CA GLU A 336 11.11 16.47 48.50
C GLU A 336 9.78 15.77 48.87
N ALA A 337 8.93 15.48 47.88
CA ALA A 337 7.68 14.73 48.07
C ALA A 337 7.88 13.20 48.17
N ALA A 338 9.03 12.68 47.75
CA ALA A 338 9.35 11.25 47.85
C ALA A 338 9.68 10.79 49.29
N ALA A 339 9.93 11.72 50.22
CA ALA A 339 10.06 11.42 51.65
C ALA A 339 8.70 11.20 52.33
N SER A 340 7.57 11.54 51.68
CA SER A 340 6.21 11.35 52.21
C SER A 340 5.38 10.41 51.33
N GLY A 341 5.75 9.12 51.33
CA GLY A 341 4.81 7.99 51.42
C GLY A 341 3.55 7.89 50.56
N THR A 342 3.41 8.55 49.40
CA THR A 342 2.23 8.35 48.53
C THR A 342 2.63 8.24 47.06
N ALA A 343 2.70 7.01 46.57
CA ALA A 343 3.04 6.70 45.19
C ALA A 343 1.82 6.82 44.27
N LYS A 344 1.96 7.60 43.19
CA LYS A 344 1.29 7.34 41.91
C LYS A 344 2.38 7.15 40.84
N PRO A 345 2.30 6.14 39.96
CA PRO A 345 3.30 5.94 38.94
C PRO A 345 3.09 6.98 37.83
N GLY A 346 3.88 8.05 37.86
CA GLY A 346 4.01 8.98 36.73
C GLY A 346 4.75 8.29 35.59
N ILE A 347 4.16 8.34 34.39
CA ILE A 347 4.70 7.81 33.14
C ILE A 347 6.15 8.29 32.95
N LYS A 348 7.11 7.36 32.95
CA LYS A 348 8.51 7.63 32.58
C LYS A 348 8.54 8.02 31.11
N GLY A 349 8.91 9.27 30.80
CA GLY A 349 9.04 9.75 29.43
C GLY A 349 10.22 9.08 28.72
N PHE A 350 9.94 8.27 27.70
CA PHE A 350 10.93 7.74 26.78
C PHE A 350 10.94 8.61 25.51
N ALA A 351 12.13 9.03 25.07
CA ALA A 351 12.28 9.72 23.79
C ALA A 351 12.82 8.72 22.75
N LEU A 352 11.92 8.21 21.92
CA LEU A 352 12.25 7.45 20.72
C LEU A 352 12.36 8.42 19.55
N ARG A 353 13.49 8.40 18.85
CA ARG A 353 13.59 9.07 17.54
C ARG A 353 13.42 8.00 16.48
N ILE A 354 12.38 8.15 15.69
CA ILE A 354 12.23 7.34 14.48
C ILE A 354 13.25 7.88 13.47
N ILE A 355 14.07 6.99 12.93
CA ILE A 355 15.14 7.37 12.00
C ILE A 355 14.45 7.69 10.66
N GLY A 356 14.61 8.93 10.22
CA GLY A 356 14.30 9.34 8.86
C GLY A 356 15.50 9.07 7.98
N CYS A 357 15.24 8.39 6.88
CA CYS A 357 16.06 8.41 5.69
C CYS A 357 15.94 9.84 5.11
#